data_AF-A0AAW1TPC8-F1
#
_entry.id   AF-A0AAW1TPC8-F1
#
_cell.length_a   1.000
_cell.length_b   1.000
_cell.length_c   1.000
_cell.angle_alpha   90.00
_cell.angle_beta   90.00
_cell.angle_gamma   90.00
#
_symmetry.space_group_name_H-M   'P 1'
#
loop_
_entity.id
_entity.type
_entity.pdbx_description
1 polymer ?
#
loop_
_entity_poly.entity_id
_entity_poly.type
_entity_poly.pdbx_seq_one_letter_code
_entity_poly.pdbx_strand_id
1 'polypeptide(L)'
;MHMFSDAGVCCQLAGFNTSKASQLRQGKRCFQDFQMAVAGGAAAGPGPKLKFCPESNDLLYPKEDRERRCLTYHCRNCGYTEDVPTSNWCVYRNEVTHTNKERTVVLQDVRADPTLPRTRDVKCPDCSHNEAVYFSASTEEGMTLFFNCVGCGHRWRDYV
;
A
#
# COMPACT_ATOMS: atom_id res chain seq x y z
N MET A 1 -57.75 33.54 -35.24
CA MET A 1 -56.88 32.89 -34.24
C MET A 1 -55.55 33.64 -34.26
N HIS A 2 -55.16 34.44 -33.27
CA HIS A 2 -55.55 34.51 -31.83
C HIS A 2 -55.34 33.17 -31.11
N MET A 3 -54.67 33.05 -29.95
CA MET A 3 -54.16 34.01 -28.93
C MET A 3 -52.63 33.79 -28.67
N PHE A 4 -51.81 34.64 -28.01
CA PHE A 4 -51.74 35.07 -26.57
C PHE A 4 -51.96 33.90 -25.57
N SER A 5 -51.38 33.79 -24.36
CA SER A 5 -50.36 34.51 -23.54
C SER A 5 -49.90 33.50 -22.43
N ASP A 6 -48.97 33.68 -21.47
CA ASP A 6 -48.06 34.71 -20.91
C ASP A 6 -46.81 33.96 -20.32
N ALA A 7 -45.70 34.50 -19.78
CA ALA A 7 -45.33 35.67 -18.94
C ALA A 7 -45.52 35.50 -17.40
N GLY A 8 -44.55 36.03 -16.60
CA GLY A 8 -44.46 35.92 -15.12
C GLY A 8 -43.42 34.87 -14.63
N VAL A 9 -42.36 35.14 -13.87
CA VAL A 9 -41.86 36.33 -13.11
C VAL A 9 -42.60 36.68 -11.81
N CYS A 10 -42.19 36.04 -10.69
CA CYS A 10 -41.96 36.66 -9.36
C CYS A 10 -41.28 35.62 -8.42
N CYS A 11 -40.49 35.94 -7.39
CA CYS A 11 -40.02 37.24 -6.92
C CYS A 11 -38.54 37.21 -6.44
N GLN A 12 -37.98 38.42 -6.36
CA GLN A 12 -36.83 38.93 -5.60
C GLN A 12 -36.10 38.02 -4.59
N LEU A 13 -34.76 38.01 -4.75
CA LEU A 13 -33.78 38.47 -3.76
C LEU A 13 -34.03 38.19 -2.27
N ALA A 14 -33.32 37.19 -1.74
CA ALA A 14 -32.72 37.26 -0.41
C ALA A 14 -31.21 36.99 -0.55
N GLY A 15 -30.37 37.91 -0.09
CA GLY A 15 -28.93 37.88 -0.38
C GLY A 15 -28.19 36.74 0.34
N PHE A 16 -27.34 36.00 -0.38
CA PHE A 16 -26.37 35.09 0.23
C PHE A 16 -24.94 35.50 -0.07
N ASN A 17 -24.12 35.48 0.98
CA ASN A 17 -22.80 36.12 1.04
C ASN A 17 -21.78 35.46 0.08
N THR A 18 -20.89 36.24 -0.51
CA THR A 18 -19.94 35.83 -1.57
C THR A 18 -18.85 34.85 -1.09
N SER A 19 -18.81 34.52 0.20
CA SER A 19 -17.81 33.63 0.82
C SER A 19 -17.93 32.13 0.46
N LYS A 20 -19.08 31.65 -0.01
CA LYS A 20 -19.30 30.20 -0.30
C LYS A 20 -18.92 29.74 -1.73
N ALA A 21 -18.37 30.62 -2.56
CA ALA A 21 -17.93 30.27 -3.93
C ALA A 21 -16.68 29.35 -4.01
N SER A 22 -16.01 29.12 -2.88
CA SER A 22 -14.84 28.24 -2.74
C SER A 22 -15.23 26.76 -2.56
N GLN A 23 -16.17 26.47 -1.65
CA GLN A 23 -16.52 25.11 -1.22
C GLN A 23 -17.13 24.26 -2.34
N LEU A 24 -17.99 24.85 -3.19
CA LEU A 24 -18.60 24.15 -4.34
C LEU A 24 -17.58 23.69 -5.41
N ARG A 25 -16.31 24.12 -5.35
CA ARG A 25 -15.26 23.65 -6.28
C ARG A 25 -14.63 22.33 -5.83
N GLN A 26 -14.70 21.97 -4.55
CA GLN A 26 -14.10 20.73 -4.03
C GLN A 26 -14.97 19.51 -4.33
N GLY A 27 -16.29 19.60 -4.15
CA GLY A 27 -17.22 18.48 -4.40
C GLY A 27 -17.24 17.97 -5.84
N LYS A 28 -16.91 18.81 -6.84
CA LYS A 28 -16.83 18.37 -8.24
C LYS A 28 -15.58 17.56 -8.60
N ARG A 29 -14.46 17.74 -7.87
CA ARG A 29 -13.23 16.96 -8.12
C ARG A 29 -13.40 15.52 -7.67
N CYS A 30 -13.76 15.31 -6.40
CA CYS A 30 -13.77 13.99 -5.77
C CYS A 30 -14.65 12.96 -6.52
N PHE A 31 -15.76 13.39 -7.12
CA PHE A 31 -16.60 12.53 -7.95
C PHE A 31 -15.95 12.11 -9.28
N GLN A 32 -15.23 13.02 -9.95
CA GLN A 32 -14.52 12.69 -11.19
C GLN A 32 -13.29 11.81 -10.91
N ASP A 33 -12.59 12.08 -9.81
CA ASP A 33 -11.46 11.27 -9.36
C ASP A 33 -11.89 9.82 -9.04
N PHE A 34 -13.07 9.63 -8.45
CA PHE A 34 -13.66 8.29 -8.18
C PHE A 34 -13.79 7.48 -9.47
N GLN A 35 -14.32 8.09 -10.53
CA GLN A 35 -14.57 7.39 -11.79
C GLN A 35 -13.28 7.04 -12.55
N MET A 36 -12.18 7.79 -12.32
CA MET A 36 -10.88 7.46 -12.91
C MET A 36 -10.12 6.36 -12.15
N ALA A 37 -10.31 6.23 -10.82
CA ALA A 37 -9.69 5.17 -10.04
C ALA A 37 -10.14 3.74 -10.44
N VAL A 38 -11.35 3.60 -10.98
CA VAL A 38 -11.94 2.31 -11.39
C VAL A 38 -11.51 1.89 -12.81
N ALA A 39 -11.02 2.81 -13.64
CA ALA A 39 -10.66 2.54 -15.03
C ALA A 39 -9.23 1.97 -15.23
N GLY A 40 -8.43 1.90 -14.17
CA GLY A 40 -7.05 1.41 -14.21
C GLY A 40 -6.97 -0.12 -14.13
N GLY A 41 -6.51 -0.77 -15.21
CA GLY A 41 -6.07 -2.17 -15.18
C GLY A 41 -4.93 -2.39 -14.18
N ALA A 42 -4.67 -3.66 -13.82
CA ALA A 42 -3.86 -4.08 -12.67
C ALA A 42 -2.38 -3.65 -12.70
N ALA A 43 -2.11 -2.37 -12.45
CA ALA A 43 -0.78 -1.85 -12.18
C ALA A 43 -0.33 -2.25 -10.77
N ALA A 44 0.93 -2.70 -10.65
CA ALA A 44 1.57 -3.03 -9.38
C ALA A 44 1.93 -1.78 -8.55
N GLY A 45 0.95 -0.92 -8.28
CA GLY A 45 1.08 0.18 -7.32
C GLY A 45 1.33 -0.36 -5.90
N PRO A 46 1.95 0.43 -5.01
CA PRO A 46 2.26 0.00 -3.65
C PRO A 46 0.99 -0.38 -2.87
N GLY A 47 1.11 -1.37 -1.99
CA GLY A 47 0.01 -1.83 -1.14
C GLY A 47 -0.50 -0.76 -0.15
N PRO A 48 -1.68 -1.00 0.46
CA PRO A 48 -2.28 -0.09 1.43
C PRO A 48 -1.32 0.19 2.59
N LYS A 49 -1.11 1.47 2.91
CA LYS A 49 -0.30 1.90 4.06
C LYS A 49 -1.19 2.06 5.29
N LEU A 50 -0.81 1.39 6.38
CA LEU A 50 -1.47 1.60 7.67
C LEU A 50 -1.25 3.04 8.17
N LYS A 51 -2.27 3.62 8.80
CA LYS A 51 -2.22 4.95 9.43
C LYS A 51 -2.52 4.82 10.92
N PHE A 52 -1.84 5.62 11.73
CA PHE A 52 -1.97 5.66 13.18
C PHE A 52 -2.45 7.04 13.63
N CYS A 53 -3.18 7.08 14.75
CA CYS A 53 -3.69 8.31 15.33
C CYS A 53 -2.55 9.15 15.92
N PRO A 54 -2.44 10.47 15.62
CA PRO A 54 -1.40 11.31 16.20
C PRO A 54 -1.56 11.56 17.71
N GLU A 55 -2.75 11.30 18.27
CA GLU A 55 -3.08 11.56 19.68
C GLU A 55 -2.94 10.30 20.56
N SER A 56 -3.49 9.16 20.11
CA SER A 56 -3.50 7.90 20.88
C SER A 56 -2.56 6.82 20.36
N ASN A 57 -1.92 7.03 19.20
CA ASN A 57 -1.14 6.03 18.46
C ASN A 57 -1.92 4.75 18.06
N ASP A 58 -3.25 4.74 18.20
CA ASP A 58 -4.11 3.64 17.74
C ASP A 58 -4.14 3.53 16.22
N LEU A 59 -4.35 2.31 15.70
CA LEU A 59 -4.61 2.08 14.28
C LEU A 59 -5.91 2.78 13.85
N LEU A 60 -5.85 3.59 12.78
CA LEU A 60 -7.04 4.24 12.22
C LEU A 60 -7.83 3.29 11.32
N TYR A 61 -9.16 3.39 11.37
CA TYR A 61 -10.08 2.53 10.62
C TYR A 61 -10.69 3.25 9.41
N PRO A 62 -10.79 2.60 8.24
CA PRO A 62 -11.41 3.17 7.06
C PRO A 62 -12.93 3.39 7.27
N LYS A 63 -13.46 4.47 6.73
CA LYS A 63 -14.87 4.89 6.82
C LYS A 63 -15.28 5.67 5.57
N GLU A 64 -16.53 5.53 5.17
CA GLU A 64 -17.14 6.33 4.11
C GLU A 64 -17.69 7.65 4.69
N ASP A 65 -17.27 8.79 4.12
CA ASP A 65 -18.03 10.04 4.22
C ASP A 65 -19.07 10.04 3.10
N ARG A 66 -20.35 9.87 3.47
CA ARG A 66 -21.46 9.74 2.51
C ARG A 66 -21.86 11.03 1.83
N GLU A 67 -21.60 12.18 2.44
CA GLU A 67 -21.94 13.49 1.87
C GLU A 67 -20.91 13.89 0.82
N ARG A 68 -19.62 13.68 1.13
CA ARG A 68 -18.49 14.04 0.27
C ARG A 68 -18.07 12.91 -0.67
N ARG A 69 -18.59 11.69 -0.45
CA ARG A 69 -18.28 10.44 -1.18
C ARG A 69 -16.78 10.14 -1.23
N CYS A 70 -16.09 10.37 -0.11
CA CYS A 70 -14.66 10.15 0.04
C CYS A 70 -14.35 9.17 1.17
N LEU A 71 -13.25 8.44 1.02
CA LEU A 71 -12.69 7.61 2.07
C LEU A 71 -12.06 8.51 3.14
N THR A 72 -12.39 8.24 4.41
CA THR A 72 -11.75 8.83 5.60
C THR A 72 -11.17 7.73 6.48
N TYR A 73 -10.10 8.04 7.21
CA TYR A 73 -9.59 7.21 8.30
C TYR A 73 -10.02 7.83 9.64
N HIS A 74 -10.53 7.04 10.58
CA HIS A 74 -10.98 7.53 11.89
C HIS A 74 -10.43 6.72 13.06
N CYS A 75 -10.16 7.38 14.18
CA CYS A 75 -9.79 6.76 15.44
C CYS A 75 -11.06 6.40 16.25
N ARG A 76 -11.07 5.22 16.88
CA ARG A 76 -12.18 4.78 17.74
C ARG A 76 -12.14 5.41 19.14
N ASN A 77 -10.96 5.86 19.58
CA ASN A 77 -10.71 6.25 20.97
C ASN A 77 -10.89 7.76 21.23
N CYS A 78 -10.40 8.62 20.33
CA CYS A 78 -10.50 10.09 20.44
C CYS A 78 -11.39 10.76 19.39
N GLY A 79 -11.85 10.04 18.37
CA GLY A 79 -12.66 10.59 17.28
C GLY A 79 -11.90 11.33 16.18
N TYR A 80 -10.56 11.46 16.28
CA TYR A 80 -9.70 11.99 15.22
C TYR A 80 -10.03 11.39 13.85
N THR A 81 -10.10 12.22 12.80
CA THR A 81 -10.46 11.79 11.44
C THR A 81 -9.58 12.49 10.39
N GLU A 82 -9.13 11.74 9.38
CA GLU A 82 -8.26 12.19 8.27
C GLU A 82 -8.89 11.85 6.90
N ASP A 83 -8.92 12.79 5.96
CA ASP A 83 -9.36 12.56 4.57
C ASP A 83 -8.30 11.81 3.75
N VAL A 84 -8.72 10.83 2.92
CA VAL A 84 -7.80 10.10 2.05
C VAL A 84 -7.84 10.65 0.61
N PRO A 85 -6.69 11.09 0.04
CA PRO A 85 -6.65 11.52 -1.35
C PRO A 85 -6.89 10.34 -2.31
N THR A 86 -7.58 10.60 -3.43
CA THR A 86 -8.10 9.58 -4.35
C THR A 86 -7.05 8.61 -4.92
N SER A 87 -5.78 9.03 -4.96
CA SER A 87 -4.65 8.18 -5.34
C SER A 87 -4.36 7.02 -4.36
N ASN A 88 -4.99 6.98 -3.18
CA ASN A 88 -4.68 6.03 -2.11
C ASN A 88 -5.94 5.34 -1.51
N TRP A 89 -7.02 5.19 -2.27
CA TRP A 89 -8.26 4.54 -1.80
C TRP A 89 -8.24 3.00 -1.75
N CYS A 90 -7.09 2.36 -2.03
CA CYS A 90 -6.94 0.93 -1.75
C CYS A 90 -6.94 0.73 -0.22
N VAL A 91 -8.03 0.17 0.31
CA VAL A 91 -8.18 -0.15 1.76
C VAL A 91 -7.56 -1.50 2.10
N TYR A 92 -7.74 -2.48 1.23
CA TYR A 92 -7.23 -3.84 1.39
C TYR A 92 -6.73 -4.36 0.03
N ARG A 93 -5.68 -5.18 0.07
CA ARG A 93 -5.18 -5.93 -1.08
C ARG A 93 -4.73 -7.31 -0.61
N ASN A 94 -5.22 -8.35 -1.27
CA ASN A 94 -4.72 -9.71 -1.12
C ASN A 94 -3.76 -10.01 -2.28
N GLU A 95 -2.46 -9.93 -2.06
CA GLU A 95 -1.46 -10.37 -3.05
C GLU A 95 -1.13 -11.84 -2.77
N VAL A 96 -1.83 -12.76 -3.45
CA VAL A 96 -1.54 -14.20 -3.39
C VAL A 96 -0.29 -14.50 -4.22
N THR A 97 0.88 -14.21 -3.67
CA THR A 97 2.17 -14.58 -4.27
C THR A 97 2.43 -16.06 -4.01
N HIS A 98 2.15 -16.90 -5.01
CA HIS A 98 2.53 -18.32 -5.05
C HIS A 98 4.01 -18.51 -4.75
N THR A 99 4.85 -17.66 -5.37
CA THR A 99 6.23 -17.41 -4.94
C THR A 99 6.22 -16.80 -3.54
N ASN A 100 6.17 -17.68 -2.54
CA ASN A 100 6.44 -17.38 -1.16
C ASN A 100 7.79 -16.65 -1.15
N LYS A 101 7.80 -15.37 -0.75
CA LYS A 101 9.03 -14.59 -0.71
C LYS A 101 9.84 -15.00 0.50
N GLU A 102 10.46 -16.18 0.37
CA GLU A 102 11.76 -16.51 0.96
C GLU A 102 12.91 -15.67 0.34
N ARG A 103 12.61 -14.39 0.05
CA ARG A 103 13.29 -13.33 0.79
C ARG A 103 12.94 -13.45 2.29
N THR A 104 13.37 -14.56 2.88
CA THR A 104 13.55 -14.74 4.31
C THR A 104 14.16 -13.46 4.86
N VAL A 105 13.75 -13.02 6.03
CA VAL A 105 14.52 -12.05 6.79
C VAL A 105 15.81 -12.77 7.19
N VAL A 106 16.78 -12.82 6.27
CA VAL A 106 18.02 -13.59 6.46
C VAL A 106 18.78 -12.88 7.57
N LEU A 107 18.60 -13.41 8.78
CA LEU A 107 19.27 -13.00 10.00
C LEU A 107 20.74 -12.74 9.66
N GLN A 108 21.27 -11.59 10.08
CA GLN A 108 22.68 -11.27 9.83
C GLN A 108 23.58 -12.35 10.48
N ASP A 109 23.04 -12.98 11.52
CA ASP A 109 23.67 -13.94 12.43
C ASP A 109 23.63 -15.40 11.96
N VAL A 110 23.15 -15.70 10.75
CA VAL A 110 23.25 -17.05 10.12
C VAL A 110 24.71 -17.57 10.07
N ARG A 111 25.71 -16.69 10.22
CA ARG A 111 27.14 -17.06 10.35
C ARG A 111 27.61 -17.29 11.78
N ALA A 112 26.91 -16.73 12.76
CA ALA A 112 27.21 -16.88 14.17
C ALA A 112 26.61 -18.16 14.75
N ASP A 113 25.55 -18.67 14.12
CA ASP A 113 24.93 -19.96 14.46
C ASP A 113 25.95 -21.11 14.35
N PRO A 114 26.22 -21.85 15.44
CA PRO A 114 27.09 -23.02 15.45
C PRO A 114 26.35 -24.32 15.08
N THR A 115 25.01 -24.31 14.97
CA THR A 115 24.19 -25.49 14.65
C THR A 115 24.04 -25.72 13.14
N LEU A 116 24.22 -24.68 12.33
CA LEU A 116 24.14 -24.76 10.87
C LEU A 116 25.41 -25.36 10.26
N PRO A 117 25.27 -26.26 9.25
CA PRO A 117 26.41 -26.95 8.65
C PRO A 117 27.26 -26.02 7.79
N ARG A 118 28.55 -26.36 7.68
CA ARG A 118 29.56 -25.59 6.95
C ARG A 118 30.26 -26.46 5.93
N THR A 119 30.48 -25.91 4.74
CA THR A 119 31.29 -26.52 3.67
C THR A 119 32.52 -25.66 3.39
N ARG A 120 33.60 -26.30 2.92
CA ARG A 120 34.81 -25.65 2.39
C ARG A 120 35.05 -25.95 0.91
N ASP A 121 34.12 -26.71 0.31
CA ASP A 121 34.19 -27.25 -1.05
C ASP A 121 33.66 -26.21 -2.06
N VAL A 122 32.76 -25.33 -1.60
CA VAL A 122 32.21 -24.21 -2.38
C VAL A 122 32.96 -22.91 -2.05
N LYS A 123 33.32 -22.15 -3.09
CA LYS A 123 33.97 -20.83 -2.96
C LYS A 123 32.96 -19.71 -3.09
N CYS A 124 33.14 -18.65 -2.30
CA CYS A 124 32.36 -17.42 -2.45
C CYS A 124 32.68 -16.71 -3.79
N PRO A 125 31.67 -16.37 -4.62
CA PRO A 125 31.91 -15.68 -5.89
C PRO A 125 32.44 -14.24 -5.72
N ASP A 126 32.02 -13.51 -4.67
CA ASP A 126 32.46 -12.13 -4.43
C ASP A 126 33.92 -12.03 -3.95
N CYS A 127 34.36 -12.95 -3.08
CA CYS A 127 35.62 -12.80 -2.34
C CYS A 127 36.55 -14.02 -2.37
N SER A 128 36.21 -15.09 -3.11
CA SER A 128 37.00 -16.33 -3.22
C SER A 128 37.34 -17.04 -1.89
N HIS A 129 36.60 -16.74 -0.81
CA HIS A 129 36.77 -17.41 0.47
C HIS A 129 36.18 -18.83 0.44
N ASN A 130 36.92 -19.80 1.01
CA ASN A 130 36.60 -21.23 1.02
C ASN A 130 35.86 -21.67 2.30
N GLU A 131 34.92 -20.87 2.83
CA GLU A 131 34.01 -21.35 3.90
C GLU A 131 32.64 -20.68 3.77
N ALA A 132 31.59 -21.50 3.73
CA ALA A 132 30.20 -21.07 3.67
C ALA A 132 29.35 -21.90 4.63
N VAL A 133 28.46 -21.21 5.35
CA VAL A 133 27.30 -21.85 6.00
C VAL A 133 26.27 -22.15 4.93
N TYR A 134 25.61 -23.30 4.99
CA TYR A 134 24.55 -23.66 4.03
C TYR A 134 23.31 -24.22 4.71
N PHE A 135 22.17 -24.10 4.02
CA PHE A 135 20.90 -24.73 4.39
C PHE A 135 20.06 -25.01 3.14
N SER A 136 19.19 -26.01 3.19
CA SER A 136 18.21 -26.33 2.14
C SER A 136 16.83 -25.79 2.51
N ALA A 137 16.10 -25.22 1.55
CA ALA A 137 14.68 -24.91 1.70
C ALA A 137 13.87 -25.47 0.52
N SER A 138 12.59 -25.78 0.77
CA SER A 138 11.65 -26.28 -0.23
C SER A 138 10.97 -25.12 -0.94
N THR A 139 11.28 -24.93 -2.22
CA THR A 139 10.64 -23.94 -3.09
C THR A 139 9.60 -24.60 -3.99
N GLU A 140 8.79 -23.81 -4.70
CA GLU A 140 7.85 -24.33 -5.71
C GLU A 140 8.57 -25.02 -6.90
N GLU A 141 9.85 -24.71 -7.13
CA GLU A 141 10.69 -25.28 -8.20
C GLU A 141 11.44 -26.55 -7.76
N GLY A 142 11.49 -26.85 -6.45
CA GLY A 142 12.21 -28.00 -5.89
C GLY A 142 12.99 -27.65 -4.61
N MET A 143 13.92 -28.52 -4.21
CA MET A 143 14.83 -28.24 -3.08
C MET A 143 15.98 -27.36 -3.56
N THR A 144 16.15 -26.19 -2.95
CA THR A 144 17.21 -25.24 -3.30
C THR A 144 18.19 -25.11 -2.13
N LEU A 145 19.49 -25.12 -2.43
CA LEU A 145 20.53 -24.85 -1.44
C LEU A 145 20.82 -23.35 -1.38
N PHE A 146 20.92 -22.83 -0.16
CA PHE A 146 21.25 -21.44 0.13
C PHE A 146 22.60 -21.42 0.84
N PHE A 147 23.53 -20.62 0.32
CA PHE A 147 24.89 -20.47 0.84
C PHE A 147 25.13 -19.05 1.37
N ASN A 148 25.90 -18.94 2.45
CA ASN A 148 26.25 -17.68 3.10
C ASN A 148 27.75 -17.70 3.46
N CYS A 149 28.56 -16.94 2.73
CA CYS A 149 30.02 -16.90 2.90
C CYS A 149 30.38 -16.34 4.27
N VAL A 150 31.18 -17.07 5.05
CA VAL A 150 31.57 -16.66 6.42
C VAL A 150 32.33 -15.32 6.40
N GLY A 151 33.30 -15.16 5.50
CA GLY A 151 34.19 -14.00 5.49
C GLY A 151 33.57 -12.64 5.12
N CYS A 152 32.80 -12.53 4.02
CA CYS A 152 32.45 -11.21 3.46
C CYS A 152 31.04 -10.70 3.77
N GLY A 153 30.01 -11.42 3.34
CA GLY A 153 28.74 -10.77 3.01
C GLY A 153 27.85 -11.60 2.11
N HIS A 154 28.44 -12.24 1.10
CA HIS A 154 27.70 -12.81 -0.02
C HIS A 154 26.78 -13.97 0.37
N ARG A 155 25.60 -13.97 -0.28
CA ARG A 155 24.54 -14.96 -0.14
C ARG A 155 24.07 -15.36 -1.53
N TRP A 156 24.21 -16.63 -1.88
CA TRP A 156 23.85 -17.18 -3.19
C TRP A 156 23.00 -18.44 -3.03
N ARG A 157 22.46 -18.92 -4.14
CA ARG A 157 21.73 -20.18 -4.20
C ARG A 157 22.37 -21.11 -5.23
N ASP A 158 22.16 -22.40 -5.03
CA ASP A 158 22.44 -23.43 -6.03
C ASP A 158 21.23 -24.36 -6.14
N TYR A 159 21.01 -24.89 -7.35
CA TYR A 159 19.87 -25.73 -7.68
C TYR A 159 20.31 -27.19 -7.74
N VAL A 160 19.60 -28.08 -7.05
CA VAL A 160 19.91 -29.52 -6.91
C VAL A 160 19.05 -30.35 -7.85
#